data_AF-A0A4Q5NH76-F1
#
_entry.id   AF-A0A4Q5NH76-F1
#
_cell.length_a   1.000
_cell.length_b   1.000
_cell.length_c   1.000
_cell.angle_alpha   90.00
_cell.angle_beta   90.00
_cell.angle_gamma   90.00
#
_symmetry.space_group_name_H-M   'P 1'
#
loop_
_entity.id
_entity.type
_entity.pdbx_description
1 polymer ?
#
loop_
_entity_poly.entity_id
_entity_poly.type
_entity_poly.pdbx_seq_one_letter_code
_entity_poly.pdbx_strand_id
1 'polypeptide(L)'
;MNDFILITSCLNRNFSLAKRSSNSNSFRIKKLKKEFFFFIKNLFNLSLIDHSIVDYPSFSKKRFLLYYSLVDYLKANKSIFFYRTNTNTSSIYDVFPSSEWLEREAFDFFGVFYSEHPDLRRILTDYGFPSYALRKDFPVQGYFDLVYSVSNKKIQFKEIEFQQSFRVFLKENPYLNEKKA
;
A
#
# COMPACT_ATOMS: atom_id res chain seq x y z
N MET A 1 0.85 8.17 28.08
CA MET A 1 0.60 6.72 28.23
C MET A 1 -0.90 6.38 28.30
N ASN A 2 -1.75 7.21 28.90
CA ASN A 2 -3.18 6.94 29.11
C ASN A 2 -4.07 7.31 27.92
N ASP A 3 -3.71 8.32 27.14
CA ASP A 3 -4.57 8.85 26.06
C ASP A 3 -4.87 7.80 24.99
N PHE A 4 -3.89 6.98 24.59
CA PHE A 4 -4.10 5.93 23.59
C PHE A 4 -4.93 4.74 24.08
N ILE A 5 -4.92 4.45 25.39
CA ILE A 5 -5.78 3.43 25.99
C ILE A 5 -7.23 3.94 26.06
N LEU A 6 -7.41 5.23 26.34
CA LEU A 6 -8.69 5.93 26.25
C LEU A 6 -9.22 5.97 24.80
N ILE A 7 -8.38 6.17 23.78
CA ILE A 7 -8.81 6.01 22.38
C ILE A 7 -9.35 4.59 22.14
N THR A 8 -8.66 3.55 22.61
CA THR A 8 -9.11 2.17 22.38
C THR A 8 -10.39 1.82 23.11
N SER A 9 -10.68 2.46 24.25
CA SER A 9 -11.94 2.30 24.97
C SER A 9 -13.07 3.16 24.41
N CYS A 10 -12.78 4.38 23.93
CA CYS A 10 -13.76 5.32 23.38
C CYS A 10 -14.12 5.06 21.92
N LEU A 11 -13.17 4.62 21.08
CA LEU A 11 -13.43 4.26 19.68
C LEU A 11 -13.77 2.77 19.59
N ASN A 12 -15.00 2.44 19.97
CA ASN A 12 -15.80 1.26 19.56
C ASN A 12 -15.01 0.10 18.92
N ARG A 13 -14.88 -1.07 19.59
CA ARG A 13 -14.58 -2.50 19.20
C ARG A 13 -13.99 -2.88 17.80
N ASN A 14 -13.63 -1.91 16.98
CA ASN A 14 -13.26 -1.99 15.57
C ASN A 14 -11.74 -1.96 15.38
N PHE A 15 -11.01 -1.74 16.48
CA PHE A 15 -9.57 -1.70 16.53
C PHE A 15 -9.05 -2.83 17.43
N SER A 16 -7.99 -3.47 16.97
CA SER A 16 -7.15 -4.31 17.81
C SER A 16 -5.74 -3.75 17.76
N LEU A 17 -5.15 -3.47 18.93
CA LEU A 17 -3.73 -3.15 19.01
C LEU A 17 -2.96 -4.38 18.51
N ALA A 18 -2.17 -4.20 17.45
CA ALA A 18 -1.44 -5.31 16.84
C ALA A 18 -0.12 -5.57 17.56
N LYS A 19 0.65 -4.50 17.82
CA LYS A 19 1.93 -4.55 18.53
C LYS A 19 2.28 -3.17 19.08
N ARG A 20 2.82 -3.15 20.29
CA ARG A 20 3.40 -1.96 20.90
C ARG A 20 4.90 -2.14 21.04
N SER A 21 5.66 -1.16 20.61
CA SER A 21 7.09 -1.02 20.89
C SER A 21 7.32 0.31 21.60
N SER A 22 8.52 0.52 22.13
CA SER A 22 8.88 1.75 22.84
C SER A 22 8.51 3.02 22.06
N ASN A 23 8.77 3.05 20.75
CA ASN A 23 8.61 4.26 19.92
C ASN A 23 7.57 4.12 18.79
N SER A 24 6.98 2.93 18.62
CA SER A 24 5.94 2.73 17.60
C SER A 24 4.76 1.92 18.11
N ASN A 25 3.57 2.43 17.81
CA ASN A 25 2.31 1.76 18.08
C ASN A 25 1.75 1.28 16.75
N SER A 26 1.31 0.02 16.69
CA SER A 26 0.64 -0.51 15.52
C SER A 26 -0.79 -0.94 15.83
N PHE A 27 -1.70 -0.50 14.98
CA PHE A 27 -3.14 -0.68 15.13
C PHE A 27 -3.68 -1.41 13.91
N ARG A 28 -4.51 -2.42 14.13
CA ARG A 28 -5.24 -3.08 13.07
C ARG A 28 -6.68 -2.59 13.07
N ILE A 29 -7.11 -2.12 11.90
CA ILE A 29 -8.44 -1.56 11.64
C ILE A 29 -9.31 -2.64 10.97
N LYS A 30 -10.55 -2.84 11.45
CA LYS A 30 -11.52 -3.72 10.80
C LYS A 30 -12.25 -3.07 9.62
N LYS A 31 -12.57 -1.78 9.73
CA LYS A 31 -13.27 -0.98 8.70
C LYS A 31 -12.66 0.42 8.61
N LEU A 32 -12.26 0.83 7.41
CA LEU A 32 -11.77 2.19 7.16
C LEU A 32 -12.95 3.16 7.16
N LYS A 33 -12.88 4.22 7.97
CA LYS A 33 -13.85 5.31 8.01
C LYS A 33 -13.10 6.63 8.04
N LYS A 34 -13.47 7.61 7.20
CA LYS A 34 -12.86 8.95 7.17
C LYS A 34 -12.98 9.65 8.53
N GLU A 35 -14.15 9.53 9.16
CA GLU A 35 -14.46 10.06 10.51
C GLU A 35 -13.38 9.74 11.55
N PHE A 36 -12.83 8.52 11.49
CA PHE A 36 -11.83 8.05 12.44
C PHE A 36 -10.49 8.78 12.25
N PHE A 37 -10.03 8.90 11.02
CA PHE A 37 -8.79 9.60 10.71
C PHE A 37 -8.91 11.09 11.04
N PHE A 38 -10.06 11.69 10.77
CA PHE A 38 -10.35 13.07 11.16
C PHE A 38 -10.25 13.26 12.68
N PHE A 39 -10.88 12.36 13.45
CA PHE A 39 -10.82 12.41 14.91
C PHE A 39 -9.40 12.27 15.45
N ILE A 40 -8.64 11.28 14.97
CA ILE A 40 -7.26 11.05 15.42
C ILE A 40 -6.33 12.20 15.03
N LYS A 41 -6.48 12.73 13.80
CA LYS A 41 -5.71 13.88 13.34
C LYS A 41 -5.89 15.06 14.30
N ASN A 42 -7.12 15.38 14.67
CA ASN A 42 -7.41 16.51 15.55
C ASN A 42 -6.97 16.29 16.99
N LEU A 43 -7.05 15.04 17.51
CA LEU A 43 -6.72 14.77 18.91
C LEU A 43 -5.22 14.66 19.17
N PHE A 44 -4.44 14.15 18.21
CA PHE A 44 -2.99 13.94 18.37
C PHE A 44 -2.13 14.80 17.44
N ASN A 45 -2.74 15.70 16.67
CA ASN A 45 -2.07 16.53 15.67
C ASN A 45 -1.16 15.71 14.74
N LEU A 46 -1.65 14.54 14.30
CA LEU A 46 -0.87 13.63 13.48
C LEU A 46 -0.71 14.15 12.06
N SER A 47 0.44 13.85 11.47
CA SER A 47 0.69 14.04 10.05
C SER A 47 0.89 12.69 9.35
N LEU A 48 0.34 12.56 8.15
CA LEU A 48 0.57 11.40 7.29
C LEU A 48 1.93 11.51 6.62
N ILE A 49 2.80 10.55 6.89
CA ILE A 49 4.12 10.44 6.27
C ILE A 49 4.05 9.61 4.99
N ASP A 50 3.46 8.42 5.11
CA ASP A 50 3.52 7.42 4.05
C ASP A 50 2.26 6.56 4.07
N HIS A 51 1.89 6.13 2.88
CA HIS A 51 0.82 5.19 2.64
C HIS A 51 1.29 4.20 1.58
N SER A 52 1.42 2.94 1.99
CA SER A 52 1.96 1.89 1.14
C SER A 52 1.06 0.66 1.19
N ILE A 53 1.19 -0.21 0.19
CA ILE A 53 0.42 -1.44 0.10
C ILE A 53 1.36 -2.64 0.09
N VAL A 54 0.94 -3.69 0.78
CA VAL A 54 1.56 -5.01 0.69
C VAL A 54 0.56 -5.99 0.09
N ASP A 55 0.97 -6.63 -1.00
CA ASP A 55 0.19 -7.66 -1.68
C ASP A 55 0.45 -9.06 -1.07
N TYR A 56 -0.60 -9.68 -0.53
CA TYR A 56 -0.58 -11.06 -0.05
C TYR A 56 -1.53 -11.94 -0.88
N PRO A 57 -1.03 -12.64 -1.92
CA PRO A 57 -1.87 -13.45 -2.80
C PRO A 57 -2.57 -14.61 -2.07
N SER A 58 -2.00 -15.10 -0.96
CA SER A 58 -2.60 -16.18 -0.14
C SER A 58 -3.96 -15.82 0.46
N PHE A 59 -4.32 -14.54 0.58
CA PHE A 59 -5.60 -14.11 1.16
C PHE A 59 -6.59 -13.65 0.08
N SER A 60 -7.28 -14.59 -0.57
CA SER A 60 -8.17 -14.31 -1.72
C SER A 60 -9.24 -13.23 -1.47
N LYS A 61 -9.83 -13.18 -0.27
CA LYS A 61 -10.89 -12.20 0.07
C LYS A 61 -10.36 -10.82 0.46
N LYS A 62 -9.09 -10.73 0.90
CA LYS A 62 -8.49 -9.52 1.51
C LYS A 62 -6.99 -9.46 1.18
N ARG A 63 -6.73 -9.43 -0.12
CA ARG A 63 -5.40 -9.55 -0.72
C ARG A 63 -4.46 -8.44 -0.31
N PHE A 64 -4.92 -7.19 -0.38
CA PHE A 64 -4.08 -6.03 -0.10
C PHE A 64 -4.13 -5.62 1.37
N LEU A 65 -2.95 -5.46 1.96
CA LEU A 65 -2.75 -4.84 3.26
C LEU A 65 -2.28 -3.40 3.05
N LEU A 66 -3.15 -2.46 3.37
CA LEU A 66 -2.87 -1.03 3.37
C LEU A 66 -2.17 -0.66 4.67
N TYR A 67 -1.11 0.13 4.55
CA TYR A 67 -0.26 0.60 5.63
C TYR A 67 -0.29 2.13 5.63
N TYR A 68 -0.80 2.73 6.70
CA TYR A 68 -0.72 4.17 6.91
C TYR A 68 0.26 4.48 8.04
N SER A 69 1.29 5.27 7.74
CA SER A 69 2.27 5.75 8.71
C SER A 69 1.95 7.18 9.11
N LEU A 70 1.45 7.36 10.33
CA LEU A 70 1.19 8.65 10.94
C LEU A 70 2.26 8.98 11.99
N VAL A 71 2.66 10.23 12.10
CA VAL A 71 3.61 10.69 13.12
C VAL A 71 3.07 11.91 13.86
N ASP A 72 3.28 11.88 15.18
CA ASP A 72 3.22 13.04 16.05
C ASP A 72 4.64 13.62 16.16
N TYR A 73 4.87 14.78 15.53
CA TYR A 73 6.18 15.41 15.52
C TYR A 73 6.61 15.92 16.90
N LEU A 74 5.66 16.33 17.75
CA LEU A 74 5.96 16.88 19.08
C LEU A 74 6.41 15.78 20.03
N LYS A 75 5.79 14.59 19.95
CA LYS A 75 6.11 13.45 20.82
C LYS A 75 7.07 12.46 20.17
N ALA A 76 7.56 12.74 18.96
CA ALA A 76 8.38 11.84 18.14
C ALA A 76 7.83 10.40 18.07
N ASN A 77 6.50 10.26 18.09
CA ASN A 77 5.83 8.97 18.17
C ASN A 77 5.24 8.59 16.82
N LYS A 78 5.57 7.38 16.35
CA LYS A 78 5.02 6.83 15.12
C LYS A 78 3.85 5.89 15.39
N SER A 79 2.70 6.19 14.79
CA SER A 79 1.50 5.36 14.83
C SER A 79 1.23 4.77 13.46
N ILE A 80 1.15 3.44 13.42
CA ILE A 80 0.98 2.67 12.20
C ILE A 80 -0.42 2.08 12.19
N PHE A 81 -1.14 2.23 11.09
CA PHE A 81 -2.46 1.66 10.90
C PHE A 81 -2.46 0.65 9.75
N PHE A 82 -2.99 -0.53 10.04
CA PHE A 82 -3.12 -1.64 9.11
C PHE A 82 -4.59 -1.86 8.77
N TYR A 83 -4.92 -1.83 7.47
CA TYR A 83 -6.25 -2.15 6.98
C TYR A 83 -6.17 -3.14 5.83
N ARG A 84 -7.05 -4.14 5.81
CA ARG A 84 -7.07 -5.14 4.74
C ARG A 84 -8.29 -4.96 3.85
N THR A 85 -8.05 -4.84 2.55
CA THR A 85 -9.07 -4.71 1.51
C THR A 85 -8.84 -5.71 0.38
N ASN A 86 -9.78 -5.80 -0.56
CA ASN A 86 -9.58 -6.52 -1.81
C ASN A 86 -9.27 -5.58 -2.97
N THR A 87 -10.11 -4.57 -3.23
CA THR A 87 -9.89 -3.63 -4.34
C THR A 87 -10.36 -2.22 -4.01
N ASN A 88 -11.43 -2.05 -3.23
CA ASN A 88 -12.06 -0.75 -3.03
C ASN A 88 -11.89 -0.27 -1.59
N THR A 89 -11.56 1.01 -1.43
CA THR A 89 -11.42 1.70 -0.14
C THR A 89 -11.87 3.15 -0.25
N SER A 90 -12.19 3.77 0.88
CA SER A 90 -12.40 5.22 0.91
C SER A 90 -11.05 5.95 0.94
N SER A 91 -10.95 7.03 0.16
CA SER A 91 -9.84 7.98 0.24
C SER A 91 -9.75 8.61 1.63
N ILE A 92 -8.58 9.07 2.03
CA ILE A 92 -8.36 9.92 3.20
C ILE A 92 -7.89 11.33 2.82
N TYR A 93 -7.97 11.70 1.53
CA TYR A 93 -7.58 13.00 0.98
C TYR A 93 -8.15 14.19 1.76
N ASP A 94 -9.45 14.17 2.06
CA ASP A 94 -10.12 15.26 2.79
C ASP A 94 -9.51 15.51 4.18
N VAL A 95 -8.94 14.46 4.79
CA VAL A 95 -8.30 14.55 6.12
C VAL A 95 -6.83 14.86 5.98
N PHE A 96 -6.14 14.19 5.06
CA PHE A 96 -4.71 14.33 4.82
C PHE A 96 -4.47 14.65 3.34
N PRO A 97 -4.30 15.92 2.96
CA PRO A 97 -4.05 16.30 1.57
C PRO A 97 -2.78 15.65 0.99
N SER A 98 -1.79 15.32 1.83
CA SER A 98 -0.59 14.59 1.41
C SER A 98 -0.88 13.18 0.89
N SER A 99 -2.06 12.61 1.16
CA SER A 99 -2.45 11.30 0.66
C SER A 99 -2.75 11.27 -0.84
N GLU A 100 -2.94 12.42 -1.51
CA GLU A 100 -3.29 12.47 -2.93
C GLU A 100 -2.31 11.67 -3.80
N TRP A 101 -1.02 11.95 -3.65
CA TRP A 101 0.02 11.27 -4.43
C TRP A 101 0.18 9.81 -4.03
N LEU A 102 0.09 9.52 -2.73
CA LEU A 102 0.27 8.17 -2.19
C LEU A 102 -0.88 7.23 -2.59
N GLU A 103 -2.12 7.74 -2.62
CA GLU A 103 -3.28 6.99 -3.08
C GLU A 103 -3.23 6.75 -4.59
N ARG A 104 -2.70 7.70 -5.37
CA ARG A 104 -2.45 7.53 -6.81
C ARG A 104 -1.34 6.51 -7.09
N GLU A 105 -0.25 6.52 -6.34
CA GLU A 105 0.80 5.49 -6.40
C GLU A 105 0.23 4.11 -6.09
N ALA A 106 -0.55 4.00 -5.02
CA ALA A 106 -1.24 2.80 -4.63
C ALA A 106 -2.19 2.27 -5.71
N PHE A 107 -2.93 3.16 -6.37
CA PHE A 107 -3.78 2.81 -7.51
C PHE A 107 -2.95 2.34 -8.71
N ASP A 108 -1.85 3.01 -9.02
CA ASP A 108 -1.02 2.70 -10.18
C ASP A 108 -0.29 1.36 -10.06
N PHE A 109 0.25 1.05 -8.88
CA PHE A 109 1.04 -0.17 -8.69
C PHE A 109 0.25 -1.39 -8.25
N PHE A 110 -0.85 -1.20 -7.52
CA PHE A 110 -1.64 -2.30 -6.97
C PHE A 110 -3.07 -2.33 -7.46
N GLY A 111 -3.58 -1.26 -8.06
CA GLY A 111 -4.97 -1.20 -8.54
C GLY A 111 -6.00 -1.15 -7.42
N VAL A 112 -5.62 -0.56 -6.28
CA VAL A 112 -6.57 -0.26 -5.21
C VAL A 112 -7.31 1.02 -5.57
N PHE A 113 -8.63 0.96 -5.65
CA PHE A 113 -9.51 2.06 -5.98
C PHE A 113 -9.91 2.83 -4.72
N TYR A 114 -9.66 4.15 -4.72
CA TYR A 114 -10.04 5.05 -3.64
C TYR A 114 -11.29 5.85 -4.04
N SER A 115 -12.41 5.59 -3.35
CA SER A 115 -13.64 6.35 -3.56
C SER A 115 -13.49 7.76 -2.96
N GLU A 116 -14.13 8.74 -3.62
CA GLU A 116 -14.11 10.16 -3.19
C GLU A 116 -12.73 10.82 -3.27
N HIS A 117 -11.81 10.29 -4.09
CA HIS A 117 -10.54 10.94 -4.43
C HIS A 117 -10.73 11.93 -5.59
N PRO A 118 -10.14 13.14 -5.58
CA PRO A 118 -10.37 14.17 -6.59
C PRO A 118 -9.82 13.81 -7.99
N ASP A 119 -8.59 13.27 -8.07
CA ASP A 119 -7.92 12.93 -9.35
C ASP A 119 -7.23 11.57 -9.25
N LEU A 120 -8.00 10.47 -9.34
CA LEU A 120 -7.44 9.12 -9.29
C LEU A 120 -6.99 8.66 -10.68
N ARG A 121 -5.74 8.96 -11.02
CA ARG A 121 -5.07 8.47 -12.24
C ARG A 121 -3.66 7.97 -11.95
N ARG A 122 -3.14 7.16 -12.86
CA ARG A 122 -1.77 6.64 -12.82
C ARG A 122 -0.73 7.76 -12.93
N ILE A 123 0.43 7.55 -12.33
CA ILE A 123 1.48 8.58 -12.20
C ILE A 123 2.89 8.07 -12.47
N LEU A 124 3.18 6.81 -12.15
CA LEU A 124 4.51 6.20 -12.21
C LEU A 124 4.65 5.24 -13.40
N THR A 125 3.58 4.57 -13.83
CA THR A 125 3.62 3.69 -15.00
C THR A 125 3.39 4.45 -16.30
N ASP A 126 3.89 3.87 -17.40
CA ASP A 126 3.70 4.41 -18.75
C ASP A 126 2.21 4.51 -19.13
N TYR A 127 1.93 5.46 -20.03
CA TYR A 127 0.61 5.60 -20.60
C TYR A 127 0.19 4.32 -21.33
N GLY A 128 -1.01 3.82 -21.02
CA GLY A 128 -1.55 2.60 -21.64
C GLY A 128 -1.02 1.29 -21.06
N PHE A 129 -0.29 1.33 -19.94
CA PHE A 129 0.19 0.11 -19.28
C PHE A 129 -0.99 -0.86 -18.98
N PRO A 130 -0.93 -2.14 -19.33
CA PRO A 130 -2.12 -3.01 -19.28
C PRO A 130 -2.46 -3.50 -17.88
N SER A 131 -1.53 -3.43 -16.91
CA SER A 131 -1.66 -4.12 -15.62
C SER A 131 -1.18 -3.26 -14.44
N TYR A 132 -0.80 -3.90 -13.33
CA TYR A 132 -0.35 -3.28 -12.08
C TYR A 132 0.99 -3.90 -11.66
N ALA A 133 2.06 -3.11 -11.73
CA ALA A 133 3.43 -3.62 -11.77
C ALA A 133 3.90 -4.31 -10.46
N LEU A 134 3.45 -3.86 -9.28
CA LEU A 134 3.92 -4.40 -7.99
C LEU A 134 3.06 -5.55 -7.45
N ARG A 135 2.08 -6.03 -8.22
CA ARG A 135 1.34 -7.24 -7.86
C ARG A 135 2.25 -8.47 -7.95
N LYS A 136 2.09 -9.41 -7.02
CA LYS A 136 2.90 -10.64 -6.99
C LYS A 136 2.66 -11.58 -8.16
N ASP A 137 1.57 -11.40 -8.90
CA ASP A 137 1.26 -12.18 -10.11
C ASP A 137 1.91 -11.57 -11.37
N PHE A 138 2.42 -10.33 -11.29
CA PHE A 138 3.00 -9.64 -12.43
C PHE A 138 4.45 -10.12 -12.65
N PRO A 139 4.82 -10.52 -13.89
CA PRO A 139 6.18 -10.94 -14.18
C PRO A 139 7.15 -9.76 -14.07
N VAL A 140 8.33 -9.97 -13.47
CA VAL A 140 9.36 -8.93 -13.29
C VAL A 140 9.76 -8.27 -14.62
N GLN A 141 9.72 -9.03 -15.70
CA GLN A 141 10.06 -8.57 -17.04
C GLN A 141 8.96 -7.72 -17.69
N GLY A 142 7.71 -7.83 -17.24
CA GLY A 142 6.55 -7.26 -17.92
C GLY A 142 6.01 -8.12 -19.06
N TYR A 143 5.13 -7.52 -19.87
CA TYR A 143 4.48 -8.19 -21.01
C TYR A 143 4.86 -7.62 -22.38
N PHE A 144 5.23 -6.34 -22.44
CA PHE A 144 5.55 -5.63 -23.68
C PHE A 144 6.84 -4.82 -23.54
N ASP A 145 7.62 -4.79 -24.62
CA ASP A 145 8.80 -3.95 -24.83
C ASP A 145 8.51 -2.85 -25.86
N LEU A 146 9.27 -1.76 -25.80
CA LEU A 146 9.23 -0.66 -26.76
C LEU A 146 10.34 -0.82 -27.80
N VAL A 147 9.96 -0.99 -29.07
CA VAL A 147 10.89 -1.18 -30.20
C VAL A 147 10.70 -0.07 -31.24
N TYR A 148 11.80 0.51 -31.71
CA TYR A 148 11.76 1.48 -32.81
C TYR A 148 11.68 0.77 -34.17
N SER A 149 10.62 1.04 -34.92
CA SER A 149 10.43 0.53 -36.28
C SER A 149 10.98 1.51 -37.31
N VAL A 150 12.01 1.10 -38.05
CA VAL A 150 12.64 1.94 -39.10
C VAL A 150 11.69 2.21 -40.25
N SER A 151 10.88 1.22 -40.65
CA SER A 151 9.90 1.35 -41.75
C SER A 151 8.85 2.41 -41.45
N ASN A 152 8.29 2.37 -40.24
CA ASN A 152 7.21 3.28 -39.83
C ASN A 152 7.74 4.58 -39.18
N LYS A 153 9.06 4.67 -38.94
CA LYS A 153 9.73 5.77 -38.20
C LYS A 153 9.03 6.11 -36.87
N LYS A 154 8.54 5.09 -36.16
CA LYS A 154 7.76 5.21 -34.92
C LYS A 154 8.13 4.12 -33.92
N ILE A 155 7.94 4.42 -32.64
CA ILE A 155 8.07 3.45 -31.55
C ILE A 155 6.79 2.61 -31.50
N GLN A 156 6.93 1.29 -31.36
CA GLN A 156 5.84 0.34 -31.28
C GLN A 156 6.03 -0.57 -30.06
N PHE A 157 4.92 -0.98 -29.45
CA PHE A 157 4.93 -2.02 -28.43
C PHE A 157 5.00 -3.39 -29.10
N LYS A 158 5.95 -4.23 -28.68
CA LYS A 158 6.09 -5.63 -29.10
C LYS A 158 6.01 -6.52 -27.85
N GLU A 159 5.48 -7.73 -27.97
CA GLU A 159 5.62 -8.73 -26.91
C GLU A 159 7.10 -9.00 -26.62
N ILE A 160 7.39 -9.24 -25.35
CA ILE A 160 8.76 -9.36 -24.89
C ILE A 160 9.38 -10.67 -25.38
N GLU A 161 10.53 -10.54 -26.04
CA GLU A 161 11.34 -11.65 -26.52
C GLU A 161 12.77 -11.47 -26.02
N PHE A 162 13.19 -12.27 -25.02
CA PHE A 162 14.57 -12.25 -24.54
C PHE A 162 15.41 -13.33 -25.20
N GLN A 163 16.65 -12.96 -25.57
CA GLN A 163 17.66 -13.95 -25.97
C GLN A 163 18.06 -14.87 -24.80
N GLN A 164 18.04 -14.34 -23.57
CA GLN A 164 18.33 -15.09 -22.35
C GLN A 164 17.20 -14.91 -21.35
N SER A 165 16.68 -16.01 -20.80
CA SER A 165 15.66 -15.99 -19.76
C SER A 165 16.20 -15.49 -18.40
N PHE A 166 15.31 -14.91 -17.60
CA PHE A 166 15.61 -14.52 -16.22
C PHE A 166 15.89 -15.76 -15.37
N ARG A 167 17.02 -15.76 -14.64
CA ARG A 167 17.41 -16.87 -13.76
C ARG A 167 16.98 -16.58 -12.32
N VAL A 168 16.12 -17.45 -11.78
CA VAL A 168 15.72 -17.41 -10.38
C VAL A 168 16.63 -18.33 -9.59
N PHE A 169 17.44 -17.76 -8.70
CA PHE A 169 18.29 -18.54 -7.79
C PHE A 169 17.61 -18.66 -6.43
N LEU A 170 17.22 -19.87 -6.05
CA LEU A 170 16.70 -20.15 -4.71
C LEU A 170 17.90 -20.27 -3.75
N LYS A 171 18.06 -19.27 -2.86
CA LYS A 171 19.11 -19.26 -1.82
C LYS A 171 18.61 -19.77 -0.47
N GLU A 172 17.47 -20.45 -0.45
CA GLU A 172 16.86 -20.91 0.80
C GLU A 172 17.75 -21.95 1.45
N ASN A 173 18.16 -21.66 2.70
CA ASN A 173 18.90 -22.61 3.50
C ASN A 173 17.89 -23.54 4.19
N PRO A 174 17.92 -24.87 3.92
CA PRO A 174 16.93 -25.80 4.45
C PRO A 174 16.92 -25.86 5.98
N TYR A 175 18.02 -25.50 6.65
CA TYR A 175 18.17 -25.65 8.10
C TYR A 175 17.66 -24.46 8.95
N LEU A 176 17.23 -23.35 8.33
CA LEU A 176 16.75 -22.17 9.07
C LEU A 176 15.23 -22.20 9.38
N ASN A 177 14.48 -23.12 8.77
CA ASN A 177 13.02 -23.14 8.86
C ASN A 177 12.45 -23.88 10.09
N GLU A 178 13.28 -24.50 10.93
CA GLU A 178 12.82 -25.36 12.04
C GLU A 178 12.35 -24.60 13.31
N LYS A 179 12.50 -23.27 13.40
CA LYS A 179 12.14 -22.49 14.62
C LYS A 179 10.83 -21.71 14.53
N LYS A 180 9.84 -22.22 13.81
CA LYS A 180 8.46 -21.70 13.82
C LYS A 180 7.46 -22.84 14.03
N ALA A 181 7.44 -23.38 15.25
CA ALA A 181 6.35 -24.20 15.80
C ALA A 181 5.77 -23.46 17.00
#